data_AF-F3GB39-F1
#
_entry.id   AF-F3GB39-F1
#
_cell.length_a   1.000
_cell.length_b   1.000
_cell.length_c   1.000
_cell.angle_alpha   90.00
_cell.angle_beta   90.00
_cell.angle_gamma   90.00
#
_symmetry.space_group_name_H-M   'P 1'
#
loop_
_entity.id
_entity.type
_entity.pdbx_description
1 polymer ?
#
loop_
_entity_poly.entity_id
_entity_poly.type
_entity_poly.pdbx_seq_one_letter_code
_entity_poly.pdbx_strand_id
1 'polypeptide(L)'
;MLLCLLLPLAFLSLSKGKLPTYILPCLLPLALLMANTLVERLDRGHSTALRANGIFNSTVTFLGLVALIYLQLKQPVYENEPMHLSLAVIVLLGWTLANALQGLRPLTFWATPTLGNWLLIALLPVALPNDVINNKTPDPFVVRHQAELADCTHLLSNDLGAASALAWRLKRPDVALFNTWGELEYGLGYPDVQGREVRLQDIDAWMKNARSQGRVGVIMRGKSDEELKELESLPKDGQRYDEGNLAILIYEKSAS
;
A
#
# COMPACT_ATOMS: atom_id res chain seq x y z
N MET A 1 -15.83 -24.70 16.34
CA MET A 1 -15.63 -23.87 15.13
C MET A 1 -16.36 -22.54 15.20
N LEU A 2 -17.69 -22.51 15.36
CA LEU A 2 -18.46 -21.25 15.43
C LEU A 2 -18.02 -20.35 16.60
N LEU A 3 -17.78 -20.93 17.79
CA LEU A 3 -17.28 -20.18 18.94
C LEU A 3 -15.87 -19.61 18.71
N CYS A 4 -15.01 -20.35 18.00
CA CYS A 4 -13.67 -19.91 17.59
C CYS A 4 -13.68 -18.77 16.56
N LEU A 5 -14.80 -18.58 15.85
CA LEU A 5 -15.01 -17.45 14.94
C LEU A 5 -15.60 -16.25 15.70
N LEU A 6 -16.68 -16.46 16.46
CA LEU A 6 -17.44 -15.37 17.06
C LEU A 6 -16.70 -14.68 18.22
N LEU A 7 -15.95 -15.44 19.03
CA LEU A 7 -15.26 -14.88 20.19
C LEU A 7 -14.16 -13.88 19.80
N PRO A 8 -13.18 -14.21 18.94
CA PRO A 8 -12.19 -13.22 18.50
C PRO A 8 -12.84 -12.09 17.70
N LEU A 9 -13.83 -12.37 16.86
CA LEU A 9 -14.53 -11.33 16.09
C LEU A 9 -15.22 -10.30 17.00
N ALA A 10 -15.93 -10.76 18.03
CA ALA A 10 -16.59 -9.88 19.00
C ALA A 10 -15.57 -9.07 19.83
N PHE A 11 -14.52 -9.74 20.32
CA PHE A 11 -13.46 -9.09 21.08
C PHE A 11 -12.78 -7.97 20.27
N LEU A 12 -12.39 -8.27 19.03
CA LEU A 12 -11.75 -7.30 18.14
C LEU A 12 -12.70 -6.19 17.69
N SER A 13 -14.00 -6.50 17.53
CA SER A 13 -15.02 -5.49 17.18
C SER A 13 -15.23 -4.46 18.31
N LEU A 14 -15.03 -4.87 19.56
CA LEU A 14 -15.12 -3.99 20.74
C LEU A 14 -13.80 -3.27 21.06
N SER A 15 -12.68 -3.68 20.45
CA SER A 15 -11.37 -3.04 20.67
C SER A 15 -11.30 -1.63 20.07
N LYS A 16 -10.49 -0.77 20.70
CA LYS A 16 -10.10 0.55 20.18
C LYS A 16 -8.84 0.40 19.31
N GLY A 17 -8.73 1.16 18.21
CA GLY A 17 -7.59 1.10 17.30
C GLY A 17 -7.64 -0.08 16.32
N LYS A 18 -8.71 -0.15 15.50
CA LYS A 18 -8.99 -1.29 14.61
C LYS A 18 -8.12 -1.24 13.37
N LEU A 19 -7.34 -2.29 13.14
CA LEU A 19 -6.69 -2.54 11.85
C LEU A 19 -7.46 -3.64 11.10
N PRO A 20 -7.66 -3.50 9.77
CA PRO A 20 -8.34 -4.53 8.97
C PRO A 20 -7.71 -5.93 9.13
N THR A 21 -6.40 -5.99 9.36
CA THR A 21 -5.64 -7.24 9.53
C THR A 21 -6.02 -8.03 10.79
N TYR A 22 -6.68 -7.41 11.76
CA TYR A 22 -7.11 -8.11 12.98
C TYR A 22 -8.10 -9.24 12.71
N ILE A 23 -8.84 -9.20 11.60
CA ILE A 23 -9.80 -10.26 11.26
C ILE A 23 -9.15 -11.54 10.75
N LEU A 24 -7.83 -11.53 10.44
CA LEU A 24 -7.15 -12.65 9.78
C LEU A 24 -7.29 -13.99 10.52
N PRO A 25 -7.16 -14.07 11.87
CA PRO A 25 -7.35 -15.32 12.61
C PRO A 25 -8.78 -15.90 12.49
N CYS A 26 -9.77 -15.05 12.20
CA CYS A 26 -11.16 -15.46 12.02
C CYS A 26 -11.42 -16.12 10.66
N LEU A 27 -10.53 -15.96 9.67
CA LEU A 27 -10.74 -16.50 8.33
C LEU A 27 -10.63 -18.03 8.26
N LEU A 28 -9.75 -18.63 9.05
CA LEU A 28 -9.60 -20.10 9.10
C LEU A 28 -10.86 -20.82 9.61
N PRO A 29 -11.42 -20.50 10.80
CA PRO A 29 -12.64 -21.15 11.27
C PRO A 29 -13.84 -20.85 10.37
N LEU A 30 -13.90 -19.67 9.75
CA LEU A 30 -14.91 -19.34 8.75
C LEU A 30 -14.80 -20.24 7.51
N ALA A 31 -13.59 -20.41 6.97
CA ALA A 31 -13.35 -21.25 5.81
C ALA A 31 -13.76 -22.71 6.05
N LEU A 32 -13.48 -23.27 7.24
CA LEU A 32 -13.90 -24.63 7.61
C LEU A 32 -15.43 -24.76 7.69
N LEU A 33 -16.13 -23.76 8.25
CA LEU A 33 -17.59 -23.75 8.28
C LEU A 33 -18.19 -23.64 6.87
N MET A 34 -17.61 -22.78 6.03
CA MET A 34 -18.01 -22.65 4.62
C MET A 34 -17.77 -23.95 3.84
N ALA A 35 -16.65 -24.63 4.06
CA ALA A 35 -16.34 -25.91 3.43
C ALA A 35 -17.34 -27.00 3.83
N ASN A 36 -17.64 -27.14 5.13
CA ASN A 36 -18.61 -28.14 5.59
C ASN A 36 -20.01 -27.90 5.01
N THR A 37 -20.47 -26.65 5.02
CA THR A 37 -21.79 -26.30 4.45
C THR A 37 -21.84 -26.43 2.94
N LEU A 38 -20.72 -26.20 2.25
CA LEU A 38 -20.59 -26.43 0.82
C LEU A 38 -20.73 -27.92 0.48
N VAL A 39 -19.97 -28.79 1.16
CA VAL A 39 -20.02 -30.25 0.94
C VAL A 39 -21.43 -30.79 1.19
N GLU A 40 -22.05 -30.44 2.31
CA GLU A 40 -23.43 -30.86 2.63
C GLU A 40 -24.45 -30.44 1.56
N ARG A 41 -24.28 -29.24 0.97
CA ARG A 41 -25.17 -28.76 -0.10
C ARG A 41 -24.93 -29.47 -1.43
N LEU A 42 -23.68 -29.82 -1.73
CA LEU A 42 -23.34 -30.59 -2.93
C LEU A 42 -23.91 -32.01 -2.83
N ASP A 43 -23.76 -32.67 -1.68
CA ASP A 43 -24.30 -34.02 -1.44
C ASP A 43 -25.82 -34.08 -1.54
N ARG A 44 -26.51 -33.01 -1.08
CA ARG A 44 -27.97 -32.89 -1.17
C ARG A 44 -28.47 -32.33 -2.52
N GLY A 45 -27.57 -31.98 -3.44
CA GLY A 45 -27.93 -31.36 -4.73
C GLY A 45 -28.55 -29.96 -4.60
N HIS A 46 -28.40 -29.28 -3.46
CA HIS A 46 -28.99 -27.98 -3.20
C HIS A 46 -28.19 -26.85 -3.84
N SER A 47 -28.58 -26.45 -5.04
CA SER A 47 -27.83 -25.49 -5.84
C SER A 47 -28.16 -24.01 -5.62
N THR A 48 -29.23 -23.68 -4.89
CA THR A 48 -29.75 -22.30 -4.80
C THR A 48 -28.73 -21.31 -4.23
N ALA A 49 -28.05 -21.68 -3.15
CA ALA A 49 -27.05 -20.82 -2.52
C ALA A 49 -25.80 -20.62 -3.40
N LEU A 50 -25.33 -21.69 -4.05
CA LEU A 50 -24.21 -21.66 -5.01
C LEU A 50 -24.53 -20.76 -6.21
N ARG A 51 -25.75 -20.89 -6.73
CA ARG A 51 -26.24 -20.08 -7.85
C ARG A 51 -26.34 -18.60 -7.48
N ALA A 52 -26.92 -18.30 -6.31
CA ALA A 52 -26.99 -16.94 -5.80
C ALA A 52 -25.59 -16.33 -5.61
N ASN A 53 -24.65 -17.09 -5.04
CA ASN A 53 -23.26 -16.66 -4.87
C ASN A 53 -22.60 -16.34 -6.22
N GLY A 54 -22.69 -17.25 -7.20
CA GLY A 54 -22.11 -17.05 -8.52
C GLY A 54 -22.69 -15.84 -9.24
N ILE A 55 -24.02 -15.69 -9.23
CA ILE A 55 -24.71 -14.54 -9.85
C ILE A 55 -24.31 -13.23 -9.17
N PHE A 56 -24.30 -13.20 -7.83
CA PHE A 56 -23.96 -11.99 -7.07
C PHE A 56 -22.52 -11.55 -7.37
N ASN A 57 -21.55 -12.46 -7.21
CA ASN A 57 -20.14 -12.14 -7.45
C ASN A 57 -19.92 -11.72 -8.91
N SER A 58 -20.48 -12.45 -9.87
CA SER A 58 -20.41 -12.10 -11.29
C SER A 58 -20.99 -10.72 -11.59
N THR A 59 -22.07 -10.34 -10.92
CA THR A 59 -22.70 -9.02 -11.13
C THR A 59 -21.83 -7.91 -10.56
N VAL A 60 -21.30 -8.09 -9.35
CA VAL A 60 -20.40 -7.11 -8.70
C VAL A 60 -19.12 -6.91 -9.52
N THR A 61 -18.48 -7.98 -9.97
CA THR A 61 -17.24 -7.89 -10.76
C THR A 61 -17.50 -7.30 -12.15
N PHE A 62 -18.64 -7.62 -12.77
CA PHE A 62 -19.04 -7.01 -14.03
C PHE A 62 -19.28 -5.50 -13.88
N LEU A 63 -19.97 -5.06 -12.82
CA LEU A 63 -20.12 -3.64 -12.51
C LEU A 63 -18.76 -2.97 -12.27
N GLY A 64 -17.83 -3.65 -11.60
CA GLY A 64 -16.45 -3.19 -11.44
C GLY A 64 -15.73 -3.00 -12.78
N LEU A 65 -15.91 -3.93 -13.73
CA LEU A 65 -15.35 -3.82 -15.08
C LEU A 65 -15.95 -2.63 -15.85
N VAL A 66 -17.28 -2.45 -15.79
CA VAL A 66 -17.94 -1.31 -16.41
C VAL A 66 -17.47 0.01 -15.78
N ALA A 67 -17.34 0.05 -14.46
CA ALA A 67 -16.81 1.21 -13.74
C ALA A 67 -15.37 1.52 -14.15
N LEU A 68 -14.52 0.50 -14.30
CA LEU A 68 -13.14 0.66 -14.79
C LEU A 68 -13.12 1.26 -16.20
N ILE A 69 -13.94 0.75 -17.13
CA ILE A 69 -14.04 1.29 -18.49
C ILE A 69 -14.53 2.75 -18.46
N TYR A 70 -15.55 3.04 -17.65
CA TYR A 70 -16.09 4.39 -17.50
C TYR A 70 -15.04 5.37 -16.97
N LEU A 71 -14.32 4.98 -15.91
CA LEU A 71 -13.22 5.76 -15.35
C LEU A 71 -12.16 5.99 -16.42
N GLN A 72 -11.69 4.95 -17.11
CA GLN A 72 -10.66 5.07 -18.13
C GLN A 72 -11.02 6.03 -19.29
N LEU A 73 -12.32 6.18 -19.61
CA LEU A 73 -12.80 7.11 -20.63
C LEU A 73 -12.96 8.56 -20.14
N LYS A 74 -13.28 8.76 -18.86
CA LYS A 74 -13.57 10.10 -18.29
C LYS A 74 -12.37 10.73 -17.61
N GLN A 75 -11.64 9.93 -16.84
CA GLN A 75 -10.45 10.31 -16.09
C GLN A 75 -9.53 9.08 -16.07
N PRO A 76 -8.60 8.97 -17.04
CA PRO A 76 -7.78 7.78 -17.20
C PRO A 76 -6.98 7.55 -15.92
N VAL A 77 -7.32 6.48 -15.19
CA VAL A 77 -6.61 6.08 -13.97
C VAL A 77 -5.31 5.36 -14.32
N TYR A 78 -5.27 4.70 -15.48
CA TYR A 78 -4.08 4.07 -16.04
C TYR A 78 -3.56 4.94 -17.18
N GLU A 79 -2.66 5.88 -16.90
CA GLU A 79 -2.05 6.74 -17.91
C GLU A 79 -0.77 6.09 -18.46
N ASN A 80 -0.72 5.79 -19.76
CA ASN A 80 0.43 5.14 -20.41
C ASN A 80 0.87 3.79 -19.79
N GLU A 81 -0.06 3.09 -19.12
CA GLU A 81 0.17 1.80 -18.45
C GLU A 81 -0.65 0.65 -19.06
N PRO A 82 -0.42 0.28 -20.34
CA PRO A 82 -1.22 -0.74 -21.01
C PRO A 82 -1.12 -2.11 -20.34
N MET A 83 0.04 -2.43 -19.74
CA MET A 83 0.25 -3.68 -19.03
C MET A 83 -0.62 -3.76 -17.77
N HIS A 84 -0.58 -2.78 -16.87
CA HIS A 84 -1.36 -2.78 -15.63
C HIS A 84 -2.87 -2.80 -15.92
N LEU A 85 -3.32 -1.98 -16.88
CA LEU A 85 -4.71 -1.96 -17.32
C LEU A 85 -5.14 -3.33 -17.86
N SER A 86 -4.32 -3.96 -18.71
CA SER A 86 -4.65 -5.29 -19.26
C SER A 86 -4.75 -6.34 -18.15
N LEU A 87 -3.88 -6.30 -17.14
CA LEU A 87 -3.93 -7.21 -15.99
C LEU A 87 -5.20 -6.97 -15.15
N ALA A 88 -5.57 -5.72 -14.88
CA ALA A 88 -6.81 -5.38 -14.17
C ALA A 88 -8.05 -5.91 -14.92
N VAL A 89 -8.09 -5.74 -16.25
CA VAL A 89 -9.15 -6.28 -17.10
C VAL A 89 -9.17 -7.81 -17.07
N ILE A 90 -8.01 -8.47 -17.17
CA ILE A 90 -7.89 -9.94 -17.08
C ILE A 90 -8.42 -10.44 -15.73
N VAL A 91 -8.05 -9.78 -14.62
CA VAL A 91 -8.54 -10.13 -13.28
C VAL A 91 -10.06 -10.02 -13.22
N LEU A 92 -10.62 -8.87 -13.62
CA LEU A 92 -12.07 -8.63 -13.55
C LEU A 92 -12.87 -9.56 -14.48
N LEU A 93 -12.38 -9.78 -15.71
CA LEU A 93 -13.01 -10.70 -16.66
C LEU A 93 -12.92 -12.15 -16.19
N GLY A 94 -11.73 -12.62 -15.80
CA GLY A 94 -11.51 -13.97 -15.31
C GLY A 94 -12.36 -14.27 -14.07
N TRP A 95 -12.45 -13.31 -13.15
CA TRP A 95 -13.29 -13.43 -11.96
C TRP A 95 -14.79 -13.43 -12.30
N THR A 96 -15.22 -12.58 -13.23
CA THR A 96 -16.61 -12.55 -13.72
C THR A 96 -17.00 -13.87 -14.37
N LEU A 97 -16.18 -14.38 -15.30
CA LEU A 97 -16.43 -15.64 -16.00
C LEU A 97 -16.47 -16.83 -15.03
N ALA A 98 -15.49 -16.90 -14.11
CA ALA A 98 -15.42 -17.94 -13.09
C ALA A 98 -16.68 -18.01 -12.22
N ASN A 99 -17.22 -16.87 -11.81
CA ASN A 99 -18.45 -16.81 -11.01
C ASN A 99 -19.72 -17.01 -11.85
N ALA A 100 -19.75 -16.53 -13.10
CA ALA A 100 -20.85 -16.78 -14.02
C ALA A 100 -21.02 -18.28 -14.32
N LEU A 101 -19.92 -19.01 -14.51
CA LEU A 101 -19.91 -20.47 -14.65
C LEU A 101 -20.58 -21.17 -13.46
N GLN A 102 -20.26 -20.74 -12.23
CA GLN A 102 -20.93 -21.23 -11.02
C GLN A 102 -22.43 -20.83 -11.00
N GLY A 103 -22.78 -19.63 -11.42
CA GLY A 103 -24.18 -19.18 -11.50
C GLY A 103 -25.02 -19.98 -12.51
N LEU A 104 -24.43 -20.38 -13.63
CA LEU A 104 -25.09 -21.12 -14.71
C LEU A 104 -25.21 -22.62 -14.41
N ARG A 105 -24.13 -23.26 -13.94
CA ARG A 105 -24.10 -24.69 -13.59
C ARG A 105 -23.48 -24.89 -12.20
N PRO A 106 -24.22 -24.54 -11.13
CA PRO A 106 -23.71 -24.51 -9.76
C PRO A 106 -23.16 -25.82 -9.22
N LEU A 107 -23.72 -26.97 -9.63
CA LEU A 107 -23.28 -28.29 -9.16
C LEU A 107 -22.09 -28.85 -9.95
N THR A 108 -21.86 -28.37 -11.18
CA THR A 108 -20.74 -28.82 -12.03
C THR A 108 -19.52 -27.93 -11.85
N PHE A 109 -19.74 -26.61 -11.79
CA PHE A 109 -18.70 -25.58 -11.67
C PHE A 109 -18.67 -24.97 -10.26
N TRP A 110 -18.93 -25.78 -9.23
CA TRP A 110 -18.95 -25.30 -7.84
C TRP A 110 -17.60 -24.70 -7.41
N ALA A 111 -16.50 -25.23 -7.94
CA ALA A 111 -15.13 -24.84 -7.61
C ALA A 111 -14.60 -23.66 -8.43
N THR A 112 -15.22 -23.28 -9.56
CA THR A 112 -14.63 -22.28 -10.47
C THR A 112 -14.34 -20.91 -9.83
N PRO A 113 -15.09 -20.41 -8.83
CA PRO A 113 -14.73 -19.15 -8.15
C PRO A 113 -13.36 -19.17 -7.48
N THR A 114 -12.82 -20.35 -7.10
CA THR A 114 -11.48 -20.43 -6.52
C THR A 114 -10.40 -20.00 -7.53
N LEU A 115 -10.60 -20.30 -8.81
CA LEU A 115 -9.71 -19.85 -9.89
C LEU A 115 -9.76 -18.33 -10.04
N GLY A 116 -10.96 -17.73 -9.97
CA GLY A 116 -11.12 -16.28 -10.01
C GLY A 116 -10.45 -15.58 -8.82
N ASN A 117 -10.60 -16.13 -7.61
CA ASN A 117 -9.93 -15.62 -6.42
C ASN A 117 -8.41 -15.80 -6.50
N TRP A 118 -7.92 -16.92 -7.04
CA TRP A 118 -6.49 -17.15 -7.23
C TRP A 118 -5.89 -16.16 -8.24
N LEU A 119 -6.59 -15.92 -9.35
CA LEU A 119 -6.22 -14.91 -10.34
C LEU A 119 -6.13 -13.52 -9.72
N LEU A 120 -7.12 -13.15 -8.90
CA LEU A 120 -7.13 -11.89 -8.17
C LEU A 120 -5.92 -11.78 -7.25
N ILE A 121 -5.65 -12.78 -6.40
CA ILE A 121 -4.52 -12.75 -5.47
C ILE A 121 -3.19 -12.63 -6.21
N ALA A 122 -3.03 -13.35 -7.32
CA ALA A 122 -1.78 -13.38 -8.08
C ALA A 122 -1.51 -12.08 -8.84
N LEU A 123 -2.54 -11.47 -9.43
CA LEU A 123 -2.36 -10.37 -10.39
C LEU A 123 -2.77 -8.99 -9.84
N LEU A 124 -3.64 -8.91 -8.84
CA LEU A 124 -4.12 -7.62 -8.32
C LEU A 124 -2.98 -6.70 -7.87
N PRO A 125 -1.93 -7.16 -7.16
CA PRO A 125 -0.85 -6.28 -6.73
C PRO A 125 -0.11 -5.60 -7.89
N VAL A 126 0.06 -6.31 -9.02
CA VAL A 126 0.76 -5.82 -10.22
C VAL A 126 -0.20 -5.07 -11.15
N ALA A 127 -1.51 -5.29 -11.01
CA ALA A 127 -2.53 -4.60 -11.77
C ALA A 127 -2.88 -3.23 -11.18
N LEU A 128 -2.35 -2.84 -10.02
CA LEU A 128 -2.62 -1.52 -9.43
C LEU A 128 -2.05 -0.40 -10.32
N PRO A 129 -2.77 0.72 -10.50
CA PRO A 129 -2.26 1.88 -11.24
C PRO A 129 -1.06 2.49 -10.52
N ASN A 130 -0.09 3.06 -11.26
CA ASN A 130 1.05 3.72 -10.62
C ASN A 130 0.61 4.88 -9.72
N ASP A 131 -0.44 5.62 -10.07
CA ASP A 131 -0.98 6.67 -9.19
C ASP A 131 -1.39 6.16 -7.81
N VAL A 132 -1.84 4.91 -7.71
CA VAL A 132 -2.16 4.30 -6.41
C VAL A 132 -0.88 3.86 -5.70
N ILE A 133 0.05 3.24 -6.43
CA ILE A 133 1.32 2.74 -5.90
C ILE A 133 2.19 3.90 -5.40
N ASN A 134 2.49 4.85 -6.27
CA ASN A 134 3.36 5.99 -6.04
C ASN A 134 2.89 6.89 -4.89
N ASN A 135 1.58 6.98 -4.68
CA ASN A 135 1.01 7.74 -3.57
C ASN A 135 1.03 7.02 -2.22
N LYS A 136 1.36 5.72 -2.19
CA LYS A 136 1.23 4.86 -1.00
C LYS A 136 2.49 4.10 -0.63
N THR A 137 3.38 3.84 -1.59
CA THR A 137 4.61 3.10 -1.35
C THR A 137 5.82 3.94 -1.76
N PRO A 138 6.67 4.37 -0.82
CA PRO A 138 7.89 5.13 -1.13
C PRO A 138 9.00 4.25 -1.72
N ASP A 139 8.86 2.93 -1.62
CA ASP A 139 9.91 1.97 -1.94
C ASP A 139 10.35 1.97 -3.42
N PRO A 140 9.45 1.93 -4.44
CA PRO A 140 9.87 2.02 -5.84
C PRO A 140 10.58 3.33 -6.17
N PHE A 141 10.15 4.43 -5.55
CA PHE A 141 10.73 5.75 -5.75
C PHE A 141 12.17 5.82 -5.22
N VAL A 142 12.41 5.26 -4.02
CA VAL A 142 13.76 5.12 -3.44
C VAL A 142 14.65 4.23 -4.31
N VAL A 143 14.13 3.11 -4.83
CA VAL A 143 14.90 2.20 -5.70
C VAL A 143 15.38 2.91 -6.98
N ARG A 144 14.52 3.73 -7.59
CA ARG A 144 14.86 4.45 -8.83
C ARG A 144 16.00 5.45 -8.65
N HIS A 145 16.09 6.07 -7.47
CA HIS A 145 17.13 7.05 -7.12
C HIS A 145 18.17 6.49 -6.13
N GLN A 146 18.25 5.16 -5.98
CA GLN A 146 19.04 4.52 -4.93
C GLN A 146 20.53 4.85 -5.04
N ALA A 147 21.08 4.90 -6.26
CA ALA A 147 22.50 5.21 -6.46
C ALA A 147 22.84 6.61 -5.95
N GLU A 148 22.03 7.61 -6.33
CA GLU A 148 22.26 8.99 -5.92
C GLU A 148 22.05 9.19 -4.41
N LEU A 149 21.03 8.53 -3.84
CA LEU A 149 20.75 8.55 -2.41
C LEU A 149 21.81 7.82 -1.58
N ALA A 150 22.43 6.76 -2.12
CA ALA A 150 23.50 6.04 -1.46
C ALA A 150 24.78 6.89 -1.34
N ASP A 151 25.02 7.79 -2.29
CA ASP A 151 26.13 8.73 -2.27
C ASP A 151 25.91 9.91 -1.31
N CYS A 152 24.70 10.08 -0.78
CA CYS A 152 24.40 11.11 0.21
C CYS A 152 25.01 10.76 1.57
N THR A 153 25.68 11.72 2.19
CA THR A 153 26.25 11.56 3.54
C THR A 153 25.19 11.62 4.61
N HIS A 154 24.18 12.47 4.45
CA HIS A 154 23.07 12.63 5.39
C HIS A 154 21.74 12.33 4.71
N LEU A 155 20.83 11.72 5.45
CA LEU A 155 19.48 11.37 4.99
C LEU A 155 18.44 12.01 5.90
N LEU A 156 17.35 12.52 5.33
CA LEU A 156 16.25 13.16 6.05
C LEU A 156 14.89 12.70 5.50
N SER A 157 13.91 12.52 6.39
CA SER A 157 12.51 12.27 5.99
C SER A 157 11.50 12.84 6.96
N ASN A 158 10.38 13.37 6.46
CA ASN A 158 9.23 13.80 7.27
C ASN A 158 8.11 12.73 7.38
N ASP A 159 8.32 11.56 6.79
CA ASP A 159 7.42 10.42 6.90
C ASP A 159 8.16 9.17 7.41
N LEU A 160 7.55 8.44 8.35
CA LEU A 160 8.12 7.22 8.92
C LEU A 160 8.18 6.06 7.90
N GLY A 161 7.20 5.98 6.99
CA GLY A 161 7.21 5.00 5.90
C GLY A 161 8.34 5.26 4.91
N ALA A 162 8.56 6.51 4.52
CA ALA A 162 9.65 6.88 3.65
C ALA A 162 11.03 6.75 4.34
N ALA A 163 11.12 7.11 5.63
CA ALA A 163 12.33 6.92 6.42
C ALA A 163 12.73 5.44 6.55
N SER A 164 11.76 4.56 6.82
CA SER A 164 12.01 3.12 6.90
C SER A 164 12.37 2.52 5.53
N ALA A 165 11.76 2.97 4.44
CA ALA A 165 12.13 2.57 3.09
C ALA A 165 13.57 2.97 2.74
N LEU A 166 13.99 4.21 3.05
CA LEU A 166 15.37 4.65 2.90
C LEU A 166 16.32 3.77 3.70
N ALA A 167 16.04 3.59 5.00
CA ALA A 167 16.90 2.82 5.88
C ALA A 167 17.09 1.38 5.41
N TRP A 168 16.00 0.74 4.97
CA TRP A 168 16.02 -0.62 4.44
C TRP A 168 16.78 -0.71 3.12
N ARG A 169 16.47 0.15 2.14
CA ARG A 169 17.05 0.09 0.79
C ARG A 169 18.51 0.48 0.76
N LEU A 170 18.91 1.47 1.55
CA LEU A 170 20.29 1.94 1.65
C LEU A 170 21.10 1.17 2.69
N LYS A 171 20.46 0.26 3.45
CA LYS A 171 21.07 -0.48 4.57
C LYS A 171 21.73 0.45 5.59
N ARG A 172 21.07 1.58 5.87
CA ARG A 172 21.58 2.66 6.71
C ARG A 172 20.62 2.99 7.83
N PRO A 173 21.02 2.90 9.11
CA PRO A 173 20.13 3.18 10.23
C PRO A 173 20.01 4.68 10.54
N ASP A 174 20.79 5.53 9.88
CA ASP A 174 20.98 6.94 10.18
C ASP A 174 20.18 7.86 9.25
N VAL A 175 18.85 7.75 9.37
CA VAL A 175 17.90 8.69 8.74
C VAL A 175 17.41 9.67 9.80
N ALA A 176 17.61 10.96 9.55
CA ALA A 176 17.08 12.02 10.39
C ALA A 176 15.56 12.17 10.15
N LEU A 177 14.82 12.39 11.22
CA LEU A 177 13.37 12.50 11.23
C LEU A 177 12.97 13.96 11.35
N PHE A 178 12.35 14.48 10.29
CA PHE A 178 11.94 15.86 10.20
C PHE A 178 10.51 16.04 10.67
N ASN A 179 10.32 16.69 11.82
CA ASN A 179 9.02 17.03 12.40
C ASN A 179 8.03 15.85 12.48
N THR A 180 8.54 14.61 12.55
CA THR A 180 7.77 13.37 12.53
C THR A 180 8.38 12.39 13.53
N TRP A 181 7.58 11.96 14.50
CA TRP A 181 8.06 11.07 15.57
C TRP A 181 7.07 9.94 15.81
N GLY A 182 5.80 10.27 16.12
CA GLY A 182 4.69 9.32 16.17
C GLY A 182 5.03 8.03 16.92
N GLU A 183 5.08 6.91 16.20
CA GLU A 183 5.39 5.58 16.74
C GLU A 183 6.82 5.45 17.33
N LEU A 184 7.74 6.34 16.95
CA LEU A 184 9.12 6.35 17.39
C LEU A 184 9.38 7.25 18.61
N GLU A 185 8.40 8.01 19.09
CA GLU A 185 8.58 8.96 20.21
C GLU A 185 9.20 8.28 21.45
N TYR A 186 8.71 7.08 21.81
CA TYR A 186 9.29 6.31 22.92
C TYR A 186 10.74 5.90 22.65
N GLY A 187 11.06 5.51 21.41
CA GLY A 187 12.40 5.07 21.03
C GLY A 187 13.40 6.22 20.97
N LEU A 188 12.97 7.42 20.58
CA LEU A 188 13.86 8.58 20.44
C LEU A 188 14.30 9.18 21.78
N GLY A 189 13.65 8.78 22.88
CA GLY A 189 14.06 9.14 24.24
C GLY A 189 15.34 8.46 24.73
N TYR A 190 15.87 7.45 24.02
CA TYR A 190 17.09 6.77 24.44
C TYR A 190 18.36 7.59 24.12
N PRO A 191 19.42 7.50 24.95
CA PRO A 191 20.64 8.31 24.79
C PRO A 191 21.40 8.05 23.48
N ASP A 192 21.28 6.86 22.91
CA ASP A 192 22.00 6.38 21.72
C ASP A 192 21.41 6.88 20.40
N VAL A 193 20.20 7.43 20.42
CA VAL A 193 19.50 7.95 19.23
C VAL A 193 19.24 9.46 19.28
N GLN A 194 19.81 10.15 20.27
CA GLN A 194 19.71 11.60 20.37
C GLN A 194 20.33 12.31 19.15
N GLY A 195 19.68 13.37 18.69
CA GLY A 195 20.10 14.14 17.52
C GLY A 195 19.57 13.65 16.18
N ARG A 196 18.75 12.58 16.15
CA ARG A 196 18.03 12.15 14.94
C ARG A 196 16.79 12.99 14.65
N GLU A 197 16.28 13.70 15.64
CA GLU A 197 15.12 14.57 15.50
C GLU A 197 15.53 15.93 14.96
N VAL A 198 14.84 16.38 13.92
CA VAL A 198 14.98 17.73 13.36
C VAL A 198 13.63 18.40 13.43
N ARG A 199 13.52 19.52 14.15
CA ARG A 199 12.29 20.32 14.22
C ARG A 199 12.27 21.33 13.10
N LEU A 200 11.08 21.80 12.75
CA LEU A 200 10.88 22.84 11.72
C LEU A 200 11.75 24.08 11.94
N GLN A 201 11.89 24.54 13.19
CA GLN A 201 12.71 25.70 13.54
C GLN A 201 14.23 25.48 13.40
N ASP A 202 14.68 24.23 13.46
CA ASP A 202 16.10 23.85 13.50
C ASP A 202 16.60 23.37 12.12
N ILE A 203 15.71 23.27 11.12
CA ILE A 203 16.01 22.70 9.81
C ILE A 203 17.08 23.47 9.05
N ASP A 204 17.07 24.80 9.09
CA ASP A 204 18.05 25.64 8.40
C ASP A 204 19.46 25.40 8.94
N ALA A 205 19.59 25.35 10.28
CA ALA A 205 20.85 25.07 10.95
C ALA A 205 21.32 23.63 10.67
N TRP A 206 20.40 22.68 10.69
CA TRP A 206 20.68 21.27 10.39
C TRP A 206 21.15 21.10 8.94
N MET A 207 20.43 21.66 7.97
CA MET A 207 20.78 21.61 6.54
C MET A 207 22.14 22.25 6.28
N LYS A 208 22.44 23.40 6.90
CA LYS A 208 23.74 24.05 6.77
C LYS A 208 24.88 23.16 7.28
N ASN A 209 24.69 22.50 8.42
CA ASN A 209 25.68 21.57 8.98
C ASN A 209 25.82 20.32 8.10
N ALA A 210 24.71 19.66 7.76
CA ALA A 210 24.70 18.44 6.95
C ALA A 210 25.36 18.67 5.58
N ARG A 211 25.04 19.78 4.89
CA ARG A 211 25.64 20.16 3.60
C ARG A 211 27.12 20.53 3.69
N SER A 212 27.62 20.93 4.85
CA SER A 212 29.06 21.18 5.03
C SER A 212 29.87 19.88 5.09
N GLN A 213 29.24 18.79 5.55
CA GLN A 213 29.89 17.49 5.71
C GLN A 213 29.83 16.67 4.42
N GLY A 214 28.73 16.76 3.67
CA GLY A 214 28.58 16.09 2.37
C GLY A 214 27.25 16.35 1.69
N ARG A 215 26.89 15.49 0.72
CA ARG A 215 25.61 15.57 0.02
C ARG A 215 24.47 15.18 0.96
N VAL A 216 23.31 15.81 0.82
CA VAL A 216 22.14 15.53 1.65
C VAL A 216 21.01 15.01 0.77
N GLY A 217 20.53 13.81 1.08
CA GLY A 217 19.39 13.19 0.43
C GLY A 217 18.16 13.35 1.32
N VAL A 218 17.08 13.89 0.77
CA VAL A 218 15.84 14.10 1.50
C VAL A 218 14.72 13.41 0.75
N ILE A 219 13.89 12.66 1.45
CA ILE A 219 12.61 12.19 0.91
C ILE A 219 11.50 12.75 1.76
N MET A 220 10.51 13.38 1.15
CA MET A 220 9.40 13.97 1.90
C MET A 220 8.08 13.61 1.29
N ARG A 221 7.07 13.47 2.15
CA ARG A 221 5.67 13.50 1.75
C ARG A 221 5.19 14.94 1.78
N GLY A 222 4.43 15.34 0.76
CA GLY A 222 3.89 16.68 0.56
C GLY A 222 2.38 16.66 0.30
N LYS A 223 1.61 15.93 1.13
CA LYS A 223 0.17 15.75 0.92
C LYS A 223 -0.67 16.76 1.70
N SER A 224 -0.30 17.05 2.94
CA SER A 224 -1.03 18.00 3.81
C SER A 224 -0.43 19.41 3.72
N ASP A 225 -1.20 20.42 4.13
CA ASP A 225 -0.71 21.80 4.19
C ASP A 225 0.52 21.95 5.12
N GLU A 226 0.61 21.13 6.16
CA GLU A 226 1.76 21.09 7.08
C GLU A 226 3.00 20.49 6.39
N GLU A 227 2.83 19.35 5.73
CA GLU A 227 3.87 18.66 4.97
C GLU A 227 4.39 19.52 3.79
N LEU A 228 3.50 20.29 3.16
CA LEU A 228 3.86 21.25 2.12
C LEU A 228 4.69 22.42 2.67
N LYS A 229 4.32 22.96 3.84
CA LYS A 229 5.12 24.00 4.51
C LYS A 229 6.50 23.48 4.91
N GLU A 230 6.58 22.25 5.38
CA GLU A 230 7.86 21.58 5.65
C GLU A 230 8.71 21.49 4.39
N LEU A 231 8.12 21.08 3.25
CA LEU A 231 8.83 20.99 1.98
C LEU A 231 9.29 22.38 1.48
N GLU A 232 8.48 23.41 1.67
CA GLU A 232 8.80 24.79 1.32
C GLU A 232 9.89 25.41 2.21
N SER A 233 10.06 24.90 3.44
CA SER A 233 11.11 25.34 4.35
C SER A 233 12.50 24.91 3.92
N LEU A 234 12.61 23.90 3.06
CA LEU A 234 13.90 23.43 2.57
C LEU A 234 14.49 24.37 1.50
N PRO A 235 15.83 24.41 1.36
CA PRO A 235 16.49 25.16 0.29
C PRO A 235 15.98 24.74 -1.10
N LYS A 236 15.88 25.70 -2.03
CA LYS A 236 15.36 25.47 -3.40
C LYS A 236 16.45 25.10 -4.42
N ASP A 237 17.71 25.04 -4.00
CA ASP A 237 18.89 24.87 -4.85
C ASP A 237 19.29 23.40 -5.07
N GLY A 238 18.45 22.44 -4.67
CA GLY A 238 18.66 21.00 -4.85
C GLY A 238 18.03 20.44 -6.12
N GLN A 239 18.52 19.27 -6.56
CA GLN A 239 17.83 18.48 -7.58
C GLN A 239 16.56 17.91 -6.97
N ARG A 240 15.42 18.09 -7.65
CA ARG A 240 14.11 17.67 -7.17
C ARG A 240 13.49 16.65 -8.13
N TYR A 241 13.05 15.54 -7.57
CA TYR A 241 12.24 14.53 -8.24
C TYR A 241 10.90 14.45 -7.51
N ASP A 242 9.79 14.45 -8.24
CA ASP A 242 8.45 14.35 -7.69
C ASP A 242 7.77 13.09 -8.23
N GLU A 243 7.13 12.32 -7.35
CA GLU A 243 6.37 11.12 -7.71
C GLU A 243 5.13 11.02 -6.80
N GLY A 244 3.97 11.42 -7.34
CA GLY A 244 2.73 11.48 -6.57
C GLY A 244 2.83 12.48 -5.40
N ASN A 245 2.56 12.00 -4.19
CA ASN A 245 2.66 12.80 -2.96
C ASN A 245 4.08 12.80 -2.35
N LEU A 246 5.07 12.20 -3.00
CA LEU A 246 6.43 12.10 -2.51
C LEU A 246 7.38 12.95 -3.36
N ALA A 247 8.36 13.55 -2.71
CA ALA A 247 9.44 14.28 -3.36
C ALA A 247 10.80 13.80 -2.82
N ILE A 248 11.75 13.56 -3.72
CA ILE A 248 13.16 13.37 -3.39
C ILE A 248 13.90 14.66 -3.74
N LEU A 249 14.65 15.18 -2.78
CA LEU A 249 15.51 16.35 -2.94
C LEU A 249 16.96 15.93 -2.66
N ILE A 250 17.86 16.25 -3.58
CA ILE A 250 19.29 15.98 -3.43
C ILE A 250 20.03 17.30 -3.45
N TYR A 251 20.71 17.57 -2.34
CA TYR A 251 21.50 18.77 -2.15
C TYR A 251 22.98 18.43 -2.26
N GLU A 252 23.67 19.20 -3.10
CA GLU A 252 25.11 19.12 -3.18
C GLU A 252 25.79 19.70 -1.95
N LYS A 253 27.00 19.21 -1.69
CA LYS A 253 27.87 19.72 -0.65
C LYS A 253 28.09 21.21 -0.87
N SER A 254 27.91 22.02 0.18
CA SER A 254 28.20 23.45 0.09
C SER A 254 29.67 23.63 -0.26
N ALA A 255 29.96 24.42 -1.30
CA ALA A 255 31.30 24.93 -1.50
C ALA A 255 31.69 25.73 -0.25
N SER A 256 32.83 25.37 0.33
CA SER A 256 33.45 26.08 1.46
C SER A 256 33.77 27.52 1.10
#